data_AF-A0A2N1UEQ6-F1
#
_entry.id   AF-A0A2N1UEQ6-F1
#
_cell.length_a   1.000
_cell.length_b   1.000
_cell.length_c   1.000
_cell.angle_alpha   90.00
_cell.angle_beta   90.00
_cell.angle_gamma   90.00
#
_symmetry.space_group_name_H-M   'P 1'
#
loop_
_entity.id
_entity.type
_entity.pdbx_description
1 polymer ?
#
loop_
_entity_poly.entity_id
_entity_poly.type
_entity_poly.pdbx_seq_one_letter_code
_entity_poly.pdbx_strand_id
1 'polypeptide(L)'
;MLTGSKAQDSVNEKLLVISSKMQVTAELAKAFNHAAAEKMHQESMESWLYVATQITSDPPGSATGDIEFNPLLVKISRDLGTVRQLLAGRQSDDVHDRLELCVSRMSLLAAIINGNTSMREFLSFELLLLGLRPLPLSFAASRAAIALADFNAALDNLKLPQTPEVKEKTVLLKTIFANLQDSAAADGNAFSKKTLTSYLTLYNEFSALKKILLADKYFVAQ
;
A
#
# COMPACT_ATOMS: atom_id res chain seq x y z
N MET A 1 12.91 8.51 36.27
CA MET A 1 12.99 9.24 35.00
C MET A 1 11.79 8.84 34.16
N LEU A 2 10.91 9.81 33.87
CA LEU A 2 9.71 9.65 33.07
C LEU A 2 10.08 9.66 31.58
N THR A 3 9.91 8.54 30.87
CA THR A 3 9.88 8.54 29.40
C THR A 3 8.45 8.20 28.98
N GLY A 4 7.60 9.22 29.00
CA GLY A 4 6.17 9.15 28.66
C GLY A 4 5.89 9.12 27.15
N SER A 5 6.66 8.37 26.36
CA SER A 5 6.21 7.96 25.02
C SER A 5 5.62 6.55 25.15
N LYS A 6 4.38 6.35 24.69
CA LYS A 6 3.79 5.01 24.68
C LYS A 6 4.62 4.16 23.71
N ALA A 7 4.85 2.87 24.00
CA ALA A 7 5.62 1.98 23.12
C ALA A 7 5.11 2.00 21.66
N GLN A 8 3.80 2.20 21.50
CA GLN A 8 3.09 2.48 20.25
C GLN A 8 3.67 3.67 19.46
N ASP A 9 3.87 4.83 20.10
CA ASP A 9 4.36 6.04 19.45
C ASP A 9 5.78 5.82 18.90
N SER A 10 6.63 5.18 19.70
CA SER A 10 8.00 4.85 19.28
C SER A 10 8.03 3.90 18.08
N VAL A 11 7.14 2.91 18.03
CA VAL A 11 7.06 2.01 16.88
C VAL A 11 6.58 2.75 15.63
N ASN A 12 5.56 3.60 15.75
CA ASN A 12 5.05 4.40 14.63
C ASN A 12 6.11 5.34 14.05
N GLU A 13 6.91 6.00 14.89
CA GLU A 13 8.03 6.84 14.45
C GLU A 13 9.05 6.01 13.65
N LYS A 14 9.41 4.82 14.13
CA LYS A 14 10.33 3.92 13.42
C LYS A 14 9.75 3.46 12.08
N LEU A 15 8.46 3.10 12.03
CA LEU A 15 7.79 2.71 10.78
C LEU A 15 7.76 3.86 9.76
N LEU A 16 7.57 5.09 10.23
CA LEU A 16 7.64 6.29 9.37
C LEU A 16 9.05 6.49 8.81
N VAL A 17 10.09 6.36 9.63
CA VAL A 17 11.49 6.46 9.18
C VAL A 17 11.80 5.39 8.13
N ILE A 18 11.38 4.15 8.36
CA ILE A 18 11.58 3.06 7.39
C ILE A 18 10.85 3.37 6.07
N SER A 19 9.60 3.84 6.15
CA SER A 19 8.81 4.21 4.98
C SER A 19 9.44 5.36 4.18
N SER A 20 9.98 6.36 4.87
CA SER A 20 10.72 7.46 4.25
C SER A 20 11.98 6.97 3.52
N LYS A 21 12.77 6.08 4.14
CA LYS A 21 13.94 5.48 3.48
C LYS A 21 13.55 4.66 2.25
N MET A 22 12.45 3.91 2.31
CA MET A 22 11.91 3.18 1.16
C MET A 22 11.52 4.11 0.01
N GLN A 23 10.91 5.26 0.29
CA GLN A 23 10.62 6.26 -0.75
C GLN A 23 11.90 6.79 -1.40
N VAL A 24 12.92 7.10 -0.60
CA VAL A 24 14.24 7.51 -1.12
C VAL A 24 14.89 6.41 -1.96
N THR A 25 14.79 5.14 -1.55
CA THR A 25 15.24 4.01 -2.37
C THR A 25 14.55 3.99 -3.74
N ALA A 26 13.24 4.21 -3.79
CA ALA A 26 12.48 4.23 -5.04
C ALA A 26 12.95 5.37 -5.96
N GLU A 27 13.18 6.57 -5.41
CA GLU A 27 13.71 7.72 -6.15
C GLU A 27 15.11 7.46 -6.71
N LEU A 28 16.01 6.89 -5.89
CA LEU A 28 17.37 6.55 -6.31
C LEU A 28 17.38 5.46 -7.39
N ALA A 29 16.53 4.44 -7.25
CA ALA A 29 16.39 3.38 -8.26
C ALA A 29 15.88 3.94 -9.59
N LYS A 30 14.90 4.86 -9.55
CA LYS A 30 14.38 5.56 -10.73
C LYS A 30 15.42 6.47 -11.38
N ALA A 31 16.33 7.04 -10.59
CA ALA A 31 17.47 7.81 -11.08
C ALA A 31 18.64 6.94 -11.56
N PHE A 32 18.46 5.61 -11.67
CA PHE A 32 19.50 4.63 -12.03
C PHE A 32 20.74 4.65 -11.11
N ASN A 33 20.61 5.20 -9.90
CA ASN A 33 21.67 5.19 -8.89
C ASN A 33 21.58 3.91 -8.05
N HIS A 34 21.84 2.77 -8.69
CA HIS A 34 21.64 1.46 -8.09
C HIS A 34 22.44 1.24 -6.80
N ALA A 35 23.69 1.70 -6.75
CA ALA A 35 24.52 1.55 -5.55
C ALA A 35 23.95 2.31 -4.34
N ALA A 36 23.46 3.54 -4.55
CA ALA A 36 22.82 4.30 -3.48
C ALA A 36 21.46 3.71 -3.09
N ALA A 37 20.69 3.24 -4.07
CA ALA A 37 19.41 2.56 -3.83
C ALA A 37 19.59 1.28 -3.01
N GLU A 38 20.58 0.44 -3.35
CA GLU A 38 20.93 -0.77 -2.60
C GLU A 38 21.35 -0.45 -1.17
N LYS A 39 22.20 0.56 -0.99
CA LYS A 39 22.62 1.00 0.35
C LYS A 39 21.42 1.46 1.18
N MET A 40 20.57 2.33 0.63
CA MET A 40 19.40 2.84 1.33
C MET A 40 18.38 1.74 1.64
N HIS A 41 18.21 0.79 0.72
CA HIS A 41 17.34 -0.38 0.94
C HIS A 41 17.87 -1.28 2.05
N GLN A 42 19.18 -1.53 2.09
CA GLN A 42 19.82 -2.30 3.15
C GLN A 42 19.58 -1.66 4.53
N GLU A 43 19.74 -0.34 4.66
CA GLU A 43 19.43 0.38 5.89
C GLU A 43 17.95 0.24 6.30
N SER A 44 17.05 0.25 5.32
CA SER A 44 15.61 0.04 5.54
C SER A 44 15.32 -1.37 6.06
N MET A 45 15.98 -2.39 5.49
CA MET A 45 15.86 -3.78 5.92
C MET A 45 16.41 -4.01 7.33
N GLU A 46 17.55 -3.42 7.68
CA GLU A 46 18.13 -3.52 9.03
C GLU A 46 17.22 -2.87 10.07
N SER A 47 16.70 -1.68 9.75
CA SER A 47 15.75 -0.98 10.61
C SER A 47 14.46 -1.78 10.79
N TRP A 48 13.94 -2.38 9.71
CA TRP A 48 12.79 -3.27 9.75
C TRP A 48 13.05 -4.51 10.59
N LEU A 49 14.19 -5.19 10.43
CA LEU A 49 14.51 -6.39 11.19
C LEU A 49 14.51 -6.12 12.70
N TYR A 50 15.08 -4.99 13.11
CA TYR A 50 15.07 -4.57 14.50
C TYR A 50 13.64 -4.33 15.02
N VAL A 51 12.83 -3.57 14.29
CA VAL A 51 11.44 -3.30 14.66
C VAL A 51 10.60 -4.58 14.68
N ALA A 52 10.67 -5.40 13.63
CA ALA A 52 9.91 -6.64 13.49
C ALA A 52 10.22 -7.60 14.64
N THR A 53 11.50 -7.75 15.02
CA THR A 53 11.90 -8.61 16.15
C THR A 53 11.30 -8.11 17.47
N GLN A 54 11.32 -6.79 17.69
CA GLN A 54 10.72 -6.16 18.86
C GLN A 54 9.22 -6.43 18.94
N ILE A 55 8.48 -6.12 17.88
CA ILE A 55 7.00 -6.15 17.89
C ILE A 55 6.41 -7.55 17.69
N THR A 56 7.20 -8.51 17.20
CA THR A 56 6.77 -9.92 17.13
C THR A 56 6.73 -10.55 18.52
N SER A 57 7.70 -10.19 19.38
CA SER A 57 7.81 -10.75 20.72
C SER A 57 6.88 -10.05 21.72
N ASP A 58 6.66 -8.75 21.52
CA ASP A 58 5.79 -7.91 22.35
C ASP A 58 4.95 -6.97 21.46
N PRO A 59 3.80 -7.46 20.94
CA PRO A 59 2.94 -6.66 20.07
C PRO A 59 2.43 -5.38 20.77
N PRO A 60 2.64 -4.19 20.20
CA PRO A 60 2.24 -2.95 20.84
C PRO A 60 0.77 -2.61 20.59
N GLY A 61 0.15 -1.94 21.55
CA GLY A 61 -1.18 -1.33 21.39
C GLY A 61 -2.26 -2.35 21.04
N SER A 62 -3.06 -2.05 20.01
CA SER A 62 -4.18 -2.92 19.58
C SER A 62 -3.74 -4.11 18.73
N ALA A 63 -2.43 -4.27 18.46
CA ALA A 63 -1.91 -5.43 17.75
C ALA A 63 -2.01 -6.73 18.57
N THR A 64 -2.10 -6.61 19.90
CA THR A 64 -2.22 -7.76 20.80
C THR A 64 -3.54 -8.48 20.56
N GLY A 65 -3.47 -9.66 19.94
CA GLY A 65 -4.63 -10.48 19.60
C GLY A 65 -5.23 -10.21 18.21
N ASP A 66 -4.65 -9.30 17.42
CA ASP A 66 -5.09 -9.10 16.05
C ASP A 66 -4.56 -10.22 15.13
N ILE A 67 -5.48 -10.94 14.48
CA ILE A 67 -5.17 -12.09 13.64
C ILE A 67 -4.39 -11.72 12.36
N GLU A 68 -4.48 -10.48 11.89
CA GLU A 68 -3.82 -10.01 10.68
C GLU A 68 -2.42 -9.48 10.93
N PHE A 69 -2.08 -9.19 12.19
CA PHE A 69 -0.79 -8.59 12.58
C PHE A 69 0.42 -9.42 12.12
N ASN A 70 0.53 -10.68 12.58
CA ASN A 70 1.66 -11.53 12.23
C ASN A 70 1.75 -11.83 10.71
N PRO A 71 0.65 -12.17 10.01
CA PRO A 71 0.67 -12.28 8.55
C PRO A 71 1.15 -11.01 7.84
N LEU A 72 0.83 -9.82 8.35
CA LEU A 72 1.27 -8.56 7.78
C LEU A 72 2.78 -8.34 7.94
N LEU A 73 3.36 -8.67 9.10
CA LEU A 73 4.81 -8.61 9.31
C LEU A 73 5.57 -9.49 8.29
N VAL A 74 5.05 -10.69 8.04
CA VAL A 74 5.62 -11.62 7.05
C VAL A 74 5.52 -11.04 5.63
N LYS A 75 4.38 -10.43 5.27
CA LYS A 75 4.19 -9.79 3.96
C LYS A 75 5.19 -8.65 3.74
N ILE A 76 5.34 -7.75 4.72
CA ILE A 76 6.31 -6.65 4.67
C ILE A 76 7.73 -7.19 4.49
N SER A 77 8.12 -8.18 5.30
CA SER A 77 9.45 -8.79 5.20
C SER A 77 9.71 -9.41 3.83
N ARG A 78 8.71 -10.07 3.25
CA ARG A 78 8.78 -10.63 1.89
C ARG A 78 8.94 -9.54 0.84
N ASP A 79 8.20 -8.44 0.95
CA ASP A 79 8.29 -7.31 0.00
C ASP A 79 9.70 -6.71 -0.01
N LEU A 80 10.25 -6.44 1.18
CA LEU A 80 11.62 -5.94 1.33
C LEU A 80 12.65 -6.91 0.73
N GLY A 81 12.46 -8.22 0.94
CA GLY A 81 13.29 -9.26 0.31
C GLY A 81 13.19 -9.24 -1.22
N THR A 82 11.99 -9.11 -1.78
CA THR A 82 11.78 -8.98 -3.24
C THR A 82 12.48 -7.74 -3.79
N VAL A 83 12.34 -6.58 -3.15
CA VAL A 83 13.01 -5.35 -3.60
C VAL A 83 14.52 -5.52 -3.65
N ARG A 84 15.11 -6.19 -2.65
CA ARG A 84 16.55 -6.49 -2.65
C ARG A 84 16.95 -7.32 -3.88
N GLN A 85 16.15 -8.31 -4.26
CA GLN A 85 16.40 -9.12 -5.46
C GLN A 85 16.27 -8.30 -6.74
N LEU A 86 15.25 -7.44 -6.84
CA LEU A 86 15.06 -6.55 -7.99
C LEU A 86 16.23 -5.57 -8.16
N LEU A 87 16.70 -4.96 -7.06
CA LEU A 87 17.85 -4.05 -7.07
C LEU A 87 19.13 -4.77 -7.52
N ALA A 88 19.43 -5.94 -6.95
CA ALA A 88 20.58 -6.75 -7.35
C ALA A 88 20.51 -7.21 -8.82
N GLY A 89 19.30 -7.49 -9.31
CA GLY A 89 19.01 -7.82 -10.70
C GLY A 89 18.93 -6.62 -11.65
N ARG A 90 19.12 -5.39 -11.14
CA ARG A 90 18.99 -4.12 -11.88
C ARG A 90 17.64 -3.92 -12.56
N GLN A 91 16.58 -4.48 -11.97
CA GLN A 91 15.20 -4.36 -12.44
C GLN A 91 14.52 -3.17 -11.76
N SER A 92 14.95 -1.95 -12.11
CA SER A 92 14.49 -0.70 -11.46
C SER A 92 13.00 -0.42 -11.65
N ASP A 93 12.42 -0.87 -12.76
CA ASP A 93 11.06 -0.51 -13.14
C ASP A 93 10.01 -1.08 -12.16
N ASP A 94 10.29 -2.24 -11.57
CA ASP A 94 9.40 -2.90 -10.61
C ASP A 94 9.69 -2.52 -9.14
N VAL A 95 10.82 -1.85 -8.87
CA VAL A 95 11.24 -1.47 -7.50
C VAL A 95 10.27 -0.47 -6.89
N HIS A 96 9.90 0.57 -7.65
CA HIS A 96 8.99 1.61 -7.18
C HIS A 96 7.64 1.03 -6.75
N ASP A 97 7.04 0.21 -7.61
CA ASP A 97 5.73 -0.39 -7.39
C ASP A 97 5.73 -1.32 -6.18
N ARG A 98 6.81 -2.09 -6.03
CA ARG A 98 6.97 -2.99 -4.91
C ARG A 98 7.15 -2.25 -3.60
N LEU A 99 7.87 -1.13 -3.62
CA LEU A 99 8.05 -0.27 -2.45
C LEU A 99 6.76 0.46 -2.07
N GLU A 100 5.94 0.87 -3.04
CA GLU A 100 4.63 1.47 -2.79
C GLU A 100 3.71 0.50 -2.02
N LEU A 101 3.60 -0.75 -2.47
CA LEU A 101 2.87 -1.80 -1.75
C LEU A 101 3.41 -2.01 -0.33
N CYS A 102 4.75 -1.99 -0.17
CA CYS A 102 5.39 -2.16 1.13
C CYS A 102 5.07 -1.00 2.08
N VAL A 103 5.11 0.24 1.59
CA VAL A 103 4.76 1.46 2.36
C VAL A 103 3.29 1.42 2.79
N SER A 104 2.35 1.05 1.91
CA SER A 104 0.94 0.89 2.28
C SER A 104 0.75 -0.20 3.33
N ARG A 105 1.50 -1.31 3.28
CA ARG A 105 1.48 -2.34 4.33
C ARG A 105 2.07 -1.86 5.65
N MET A 106 3.14 -1.07 5.65
CA MET A 106 3.67 -0.46 6.88
C MET A 106 2.68 0.54 7.48
N SER A 107 1.97 1.30 6.64
CA SER A 107 0.90 2.20 7.09
C SER A 107 -0.25 1.40 7.70
N LEU A 108 -0.62 0.26 7.11
CA LEU A 108 -1.65 -0.63 7.64
C LEU A 108 -1.23 -1.22 8.99
N LEU A 109 0.05 -1.59 9.13
CA LEU A 109 0.61 -2.07 10.39
C LEU A 109 0.50 -1.00 11.48
N ALA A 110 0.84 0.25 11.16
CA ALA A 110 0.66 1.37 12.09
C ALA A 110 -0.82 1.57 12.47
N ALA A 111 -1.74 1.45 11.50
CA ALA A 111 -3.18 1.55 11.77
C ALA A 111 -3.67 0.44 12.73
N ILE A 112 -3.20 -0.80 12.55
CA ILE A 112 -3.50 -1.94 13.45
C ILE A 112 -2.96 -1.67 14.85
N ILE A 113 -1.68 -1.29 14.97
CA ILE A 113 -1.05 -0.97 16.26
C ILE A 113 -1.84 0.13 16.99
N ASN A 114 -2.33 1.12 16.23
CA ASN A 114 -3.10 2.24 16.76
C ASN A 114 -4.58 1.93 17.04
N GLY A 115 -5.09 0.78 16.62
CA GLY A 115 -6.53 0.49 16.69
C GLY A 115 -7.40 1.38 15.80
N ASN A 116 -6.82 2.04 14.79
CA ASN A 116 -7.54 2.94 13.91
C ASN A 116 -8.27 2.13 12.82
N THR A 117 -9.53 1.77 13.10
CA THR A 117 -10.33 0.91 12.23
C THR A 117 -10.61 1.55 10.87
N SER A 118 -10.98 2.84 10.83
CA SER A 118 -11.25 3.56 9.58
C SER A 118 -10.01 3.62 8.67
N MET A 119 -8.82 3.89 9.24
CA MET A 119 -7.57 3.87 8.49
C MET A 119 -7.20 2.44 8.04
N ARG A 120 -7.41 1.44 8.90
CA ARG A 120 -7.16 0.03 8.55
C ARG A 120 -8.01 -0.42 7.37
N GLU A 121 -9.31 -0.16 7.40
CA GLU A 121 -10.24 -0.52 6.31
C GLU A 121 -9.84 0.20 5.02
N PHE A 122 -9.56 1.50 5.09
CA PHE A 122 -9.13 2.28 3.93
C PHE A 122 -7.80 1.80 3.33
N LEU A 123 -6.80 1.49 4.16
CA LEU A 123 -5.50 0.98 3.69
C LEU A 123 -5.61 -0.45 3.16
N SER A 124 -6.53 -1.26 3.69
CA SER A 124 -6.82 -2.58 3.14
C SER A 124 -7.42 -2.47 1.73
N PHE A 125 -8.30 -1.49 1.51
CA PHE A 125 -8.82 -1.16 0.19
C PHE A 125 -7.75 -0.57 -0.75
N GLU A 126 -6.86 0.29 -0.25
CA GLU A 126 -5.71 0.78 -1.01
C GLU A 126 -4.82 -0.38 -1.49
N LEU A 127 -4.53 -1.35 -0.63
CA LEU A 127 -3.77 -2.54 -1.00
C LEU A 127 -4.50 -3.43 -2.02
N LEU A 128 -5.83 -3.52 -1.94
CA LEU A 128 -6.64 -4.17 -2.98
C LEU A 128 -6.41 -3.47 -4.31
N LEU A 129 -6.59 -2.15 -4.37
CA LEU A 129 -6.43 -1.34 -5.58
C LEU A 129 -5.02 -1.45 -6.18
N LEU A 130 -3.97 -1.32 -5.37
CA LEU A 130 -2.59 -1.48 -5.81
C LEU A 130 -2.32 -2.89 -6.38
N GLY A 131 -3.01 -3.90 -5.84
CA GLY A 131 -2.97 -5.26 -6.34
C GLY A 131 -3.65 -5.47 -7.70
N LEU A 132 -4.43 -4.50 -8.18
CA LEU A 132 -5.10 -4.54 -9.50
C LEU A 132 -4.24 -3.99 -10.63
N ARG A 133 -3.01 -3.57 -10.35
CA ARG A 133 -2.11 -3.03 -11.36
C ARG A 133 -1.93 -4.03 -12.51
N PRO A 134 -2.17 -3.63 -13.77
CA PRO A 134 -1.88 -4.49 -14.90
C PRO A 134 -0.37 -4.68 -15.07
N LEU A 135 0.14 -5.88 -14.78
CA LEU A 135 1.55 -6.22 -14.94
C LEU A 135 1.78 -7.03 -16.22
N PRO A 136 2.53 -6.53 -17.21
CA PRO A 136 2.75 -7.24 -18.48
C PRO A 136 3.39 -8.62 -18.31
N LEU A 137 4.38 -8.74 -17.42
CA LEU A 137 5.08 -10.01 -17.14
C LEU A 137 4.17 -11.06 -16.45
N SER A 138 3.08 -10.60 -15.84
CA SER A 138 2.11 -11.43 -15.12
C SER A 138 0.71 -11.20 -15.66
N PHE A 139 0.58 -11.10 -16.99
CA PHE A 139 -0.66 -10.71 -17.67
C PHE A 139 -1.88 -11.53 -17.21
N ALA A 140 -1.80 -12.86 -17.29
CA ALA A 140 -2.92 -13.74 -16.95
C ALA A 140 -3.35 -13.59 -15.49
N ALA A 141 -2.39 -13.52 -14.56
CA ALA A 141 -2.66 -13.35 -13.14
C ALA A 141 -3.26 -11.97 -12.84
N SER A 142 -2.73 -10.91 -13.44
CA SER A 142 -3.22 -9.54 -13.24
C SER A 142 -4.62 -9.35 -13.82
N ARG A 143 -4.88 -9.94 -15.00
CA ARG A 143 -6.22 -9.93 -15.62
C ARG A 143 -7.23 -10.68 -14.76
N ALA A 144 -6.87 -11.84 -14.22
CA ALA A 144 -7.72 -12.59 -13.30
C ALA A 144 -8.00 -11.80 -12.01
N ALA A 145 -6.98 -11.13 -11.45
CA ALA A 145 -7.15 -10.27 -10.28
C ALA A 145 -8.15 -9.14 -10.52
N ILE A 146 -8.06 -8.45 -11.66
CA ILE A 146 -9.02 -7.40 -12.05
C ILE A 146 -10.45 -7.96 -12.20
N ALA A 147 -10.59 -9.13 -12.83
CA ALA A 147 -11.89 -9.74 -13.08
C ALA A 147 -12.58 -10.21 -11.79
N LEU A 148 -11.81 -10.71 -10.82
CA LEU A 148 -12.33 -11.29 -9.57
C LEU A 148 -12.38 -10.30 -8.40
N ALA A 149 -11.90 -9.07 -8.59
CA ALA A 149 -11.83 -8.09 -7.52
C ALA A 149 -13.22 -7.63 -7.10
N ASP A 150 -13.52 -7.78 -5.80
CA ASP A 150 -14.73 -7.27 -5.18
C ASP A 150 -14.61 -5.78 -4.83
N PHE A 151 -14.17 -4.97 -5.80
CA PHE A 151 -13.82 -3.57 -5.60
C PHE A 151 -15.03 -2.75 -5.14
N ASN A 152 -16.19 -2.95 -5.76
CA ASN A 152 -17.38 -2.15 -5.46
C ASN A 152 -17.88 -2.43 -4.04
N ALA A 153 -17.97 -3.69 -3.61
CA ALA A 153 -18.39 -4.01 -2.24
C ALA A 153 -17.35 -3.56 -1.22
N ALA A 154 -16.05 -3.74 -1.51
CA ALA A 154 -14.98 -3.26 -0.64
C ALA A 154 -15.04 -1.74 -0.46
N LEU A 155 -15.30 -0.98 -1.53
CA LEU A 155 -15.47 0.48 -1.48
C LEU A 155 -16.71 0.89 -0.67
N ASP A 156 -17.84 0.20 -0.84
CA ASP A 156 -19.06 0.45 -0.09
C ASP A 156 -18.91 0.17 1.41
N ASN A 157 -18.06 -0.79 1.77
CA ASN A 157 -17.78 -1.15 3.15
C ASN A 157 -16.91 -0.12 3.90
N LEU A 158 -16.27 0.83 3.20
CA LEU A 158 -15.40 1.85 3.83
C LEU A 158 -16.13 2.89 4.67
N LYS A 159 -17.47 2.88 4.71
CA LYS A 159 -18.31 3.80 5.52
C LYS A 159 -17.91 5.27 5.37
N LEU A 160 -17.56 5.67 4.15
CA LEU A 160 -17.05 7.01 3.86
C LEU A 160 -18.06 8.11 4.22
N PRO A 161 -17.58 9.34 4.53
CA PRO A 161 -18.44 10.49 4.79
C PRO A 161 -19.44 10.73 3.66
N GLN A 162 -20.67 11.07 4.01
CA GLN A 162 -21.76 11.22 3.05
C GLN A 162 -21.83 12.63 2.40
N THR A 163 -20.68 13.31 2.29
CA THR A 163 -20.57 14.62 1.66
C THR A 163 -20.78 14.50 0.14
N PRO A 164 -21.28 15.54 -0.54
CA PRO A 164 -21.50 15.50 -1.99
C PRO A 164 -20.24 15.12 -2.78
N GLU A 165 -19.08 15.69 -2.41
CA GLU A 165 -17.80 15.45 -3.06
C GLU A 165 -17.33 13.99 -2.92
N VAL A 166 -17.41 13.43 -1.71
CA VAL A 166 -17.03 12.02 -1.47
C VAL A 166 -17.98 11.06 -2.21
N LYS A 167 -19.28 11.36 -2.25
CA LYS A 167 -20.26 10.57 -3.02
C LYS A 167 -19.96 10.58 -4.51
N GLU A 168 -19.70 11.76 -5.08
CA GLU A 168 -19.35 11.91 -6.49
C GLU A 168 -18.08 11.11 -6.82
N LYS A 169 -17.02 11.24 -6.01
CA LYS A 169 -15.79 10.46 -6.17
C LYS A 169 -16.03 8.96 -6.06
N THR A 170 -16.84 8.51 -5.12
CA THR A 170 -17.18 7.09 -4.96
C THR A 170 -17.87 6.53 -6.20
N VAL A 171 -18.86 7.24 -6.76
CA VAL A 171 -19.55 6.83 -7.99
C VAL A 171 -18.59 6.81 -9.19
N LEU A 172 -17.73 7.83 -9.29
CA LEU A 172 -16.73 7.92 -10.34
C LEU A 172 -15.75 6.73 -10.29
N LEU A 173 -15.25 6.37 -9.11
CA LEU A 173 -14.35 5.23 -8.92
C LEU A 173 -14.98 3.91 -9.39
N LYS A 174 -16.24 3.65 -9.04
CA LYS A 174 -16.96 2.44 -9.51
C LYS A 174 -17.09 2.42 -11.02
N THR A 175 -17.38 3.57 -11.63
CA THR A 175 -17.50 3.70 -13.09
C THR A 175 -16.16 3.44 -13.79
N ILE A 176 -15.07 4.00 -13.28
CA ILE A 176 -13.73 3.77 -13.83
C ILE A 176 -13.31 2.31 -13.64
N PHE A 177 -13.62 1.71 -12.50
CA PHE A 177 -13.33 0.31 -12.26
C PHE A 177 -14.08 -0.62 -13.23
N ALA A 178 -15.35 -0.36 -13.51
CA ALA A 178 -16.09 -1.11 -14.54
C ALA A 178 -15.41 -1.00 -15.92
N ASN A 179 -14.97 0.21 -16.31
CA ASN A 179 -14.22 0.40 -17.56
C ASN A 179 -12.88 -0.36 -17.58
N LEU A 180 -12.20 -0.45 -16.43
CA LEU A 180 -10.97 -1.23 -16.29
C LEU A 180 -11.26 -2.73 -16.48
N GLN A 181 -12.33 -3.26 -15.86
CA GLN A 181 -12.73 -4.66 -16.02
C GLN A 181 -13.08 -4.99 -17.47
N ASP A 182 -13.90 -4.16 -18.13
CA ASP A 182 -14.28 -4.36 -19.53
C ASP A 182 -13.06 -4.33 -20.45
N SER A 183 -12.14 -3.38 -20.23
CA SER A 183 -10.92 -3.25 -21.02
C SER A 183 -9.99 -4.46 -20.81
N ALA A 184 -9.78 -4.89 -19.56
CA ALA A 184 -8.97 -6.06 -19.26
C ALA A 184 -9.61 -7.36 -19.77
N ALA A 185 -10.94 -7.45 -19.82
CA ALA A 185 -11.66 -8.58 -20.40
C ALA A 185 -11.52 -8.64 -21.92
N ALA A 186 -11.49 -7.49 -22.60
CA ALA A 186 -11.29 -7.40 -24.04
C ALA A 186 -9.83 -7.62 -24.48
N ASP A 187 -8.87 -7.44 -23.57
CA ASP A 187 -7.46 -7.68 -23.85
C ASP A 187 -7.19 -9.18 -24.10
N GLY A 188 -6.51 -9.47 -25.21
CA GLY A 188 -6.15 -10.83 -25.62
C GLY A 188 -5.00 -11.39 -24.80
N ASN A 189 -3.76 -11.17 -25.26
CA ASN A 189 -2.53 -11.71 -24.65
C ASN A 189 -1.62 -10.64 -24.02
N ALA A 190 -2.01 -9.36 -24.10
CA ALA A 190 -1.26 -8.24 -23.57
C ALA A 190 -2.22 -7.11 -23.18
N PHE A 191 -1.83 -6.32 -22.18
CA PHE A 191 -2.65 -5.18 -21.75
C PHE A 191 -2.63 -4.08 -22.80
N SER A 192 -3.81 -3.63 -23.21
CA SER A 192 -3.93 -2.48 -24.09
C SER A 192 -3.60 -1.18 -23.37
N LYS A 193 -3.28 -0.14 -24.15
CA LYS A 193 -3.15 1.22 -23.62
C LYS A 193 -4.40 1.65 -22.85
N LYS A 194 -5.58 1.23 -23.29
CA LYS A 194 -6.86 1.53 -22.63
C LYS A 194 -6.91 0.95 -21.21
N THR A 195 -6.49 -0.30 -21.02
CA THR A 195 -6.46 -0.95 -19.69
C THR A 195 -5.48 -0.25 -18.77
N LEU A 196 -4.26 0.04 -19.26
CA LEU A 196 -3.25 0.78 -18.51
C LEU A 196 -3.72 2.18 -18.11
N THR A 197 -4.31 2.93 -19.05
CA THR A 197 -4.86 4.27 -18.77
C THR A 197 -6.02 4.20 -17.78
N SER A 198 -6.93 3.23 -17.90
CA SER A 198 -8.06 3.08 -16.98
C SER A 198 -7.59 2.80 -15.56
N TYR A 199 -6.57 1.95 -15.38
CA TYR A 199 -5.96 1.73 -14.07
C TYR A 199 -5.32 3.00 -13.50
N LEU A 200 -4.53 3.73 -14.30
CA LEU A 200 -3.91 4.97 -13.85
C LEU A 200 -4.95 6.03 -13.46
N THR A 201 -6.04 6.15 -14.22
CA THR A 201 -7.16 7.02 -13.87
C THR A 201 -7.80 6.58 -12.55
N LEU A 202 -8.05 5.28 -12.35
CA LEU A 202 -8.61 4.75 -11.10
C LEU A 202 -7.72 5.09 -9.90
N TYR A 203 -6.42 4.84 -10.03
CA TYR A 203 -5.43 5.13 -8.98
C TYR A 203 -5.33 6.62 -8.64
N ASN A 204 -5.34 7.48 -9.66
CA ASN A 204 -5.28 8.93 -9.46
C ASN A 204 -6.55 9.48 -8.78
N GLU A 205 -7.72 9.00 -9.19
CA GLU A 205 -8.99 9.39 -8.56
C GLU A 205 -9.10 8.88 -7.12
N PHE A 206 -8.58 7.68 -6.85
CA PHE A 206 -8.50 7.16 -5.48
C PHE A 206 -7.55 7.99 -4.62
N SER A 207 -6.40 8.38 -5.17
CA SER A 207 -5.46 9.29 -4.51
C SER A 207 -6.08 10.67 -4.23
N ALA A 208 -6.95 11.16 -5.12
CA ALA A 208 -7.72 12.38 -4.88
C ALA A 208 -8.75 12.21 -3.75
N LEU A 209 -9.48 11.09 -3.72
CA LEU A 209 -10.37 10.75 -2.60
C LEU A 209 -9.61 10.71 -1.27
N LYS A 210 -8.44 10.07 -1.22
CA LYS A 210 -7.58 10.03 -0.03
C LYS A 210 -7.26 11.43 0.50
N LYS A 211 -6.95 12.38 -0.40
CA LYS A 211 -6.65 13.77 -0.03
C LYS A 211 -7.88 14.49 0.56
N ILE A 212 -9.07 14.28 -0.02
CA ILE A 212 -10.33 14.82 0.51
C ILE A 212 -10.57 14.29 1.93
N LEU A 213 -10.46 12.97 2.12
CA LEU A 213 -10.66 12.35 3.44
C LEU A 213 -9.65 12.84 4.50
N LEU A 214 -8.40 13.09 4.10
CA LEU A 214 -7.39 13.69 4.98
C LEU A 214 -7.74 15.13 5.35
N ALA A 215 -8.19 15.94 4.39
CA ALA A 215 -8.61 17.32 4.64
C ALA A 215 -9.83 17.40 5.59
N ASP A 216 -10.77 16.47 5.41
CA ASP A 216 -11.97 16.33 6.24
C ASP A 216 -11.69 15.68 7.61
N LYS A 217 -10.43 15.33 7.91
CA LYS A 217 -10.01 14.65 9.15
C LYS A 217 -10.74 13.33 9.40
N TYR A 218 -11.16 12.65 8.34
CA TYR A 218 -11.90 11.38 8.41
C TYR A 218 -11.21 10.34 9.31
N PHE A 219 -9.88 10.25 9.20
CA PHE A 219 -9.09 9.26 9.92
C PHE A 219 -8.74 9.63 11.38
N VAL A 220 -9.09 10.84 11.83
CA VAL A 220 -8.78 11.35 13.19
C VAL A 220 -10.00 11.25 14.11
N ALA A 221 -11.20 11.10 13.55
CA ALA A 221 -12.46 11.41 14.24
C ALA A 221 -13.17 10.21 14.92
N GLN A 222 -12.49 9.08 15.19
CA GLN A 222 -13.15 7.89 15.75
C GLN A 222 -12.30 7.19 16.82
#